data_AF-A0A813TEW6-F1
#
_entry.id   AF-A0A813TEW6-F1
#
_cell.length_a   1.000
_cell.length_b   1.000
_cell.length_c   1.000
_cell.angle_alpha   90.00
_cell.angle_beta   90.00
_cell.angle_gamma   90.00
#
_symmetry.space_group_name_H-M   'P 1'
#
loop_
_entity.id
_entity.type
_entity.pdbx_description
1 polymer ?
#
loop_
_entity_poly.entity_id
_entity_poly.type
_entity_poly.pdbx_seq_one_letter_code
_entity_poly.pdbx_strand_id
1 'polypeptide(L)'
;MSDKDVFEHHTHSIHKCVETLRLEGEFIYEKLSKIFKMWNEKLLCDGEMVGIYILCYIQYRKPDTWLQTKRTQTLCTMEDDSNFISLYDISCLQFNDKTRRRLPLRPTIYSLFGNYVLQTIPLPVSRSIVRWLEPEQHWKLTLMTIIPSPFQVLRQQSQGERVVTMIVEKETMSKLIMNEHDAFSFILHDLCHSNKFYLNQDNFHGQVGFYRLILQAIDADLFSSKMLESDSQFSQEFDYCISDMNTYCVHLLKYLKACLLFHFLRINGQRIEEKLNSESQYMYEQFLEQLMKLWNMNDDEKEAVRCLNSDEFRAKEHCTILQNYFETHGLLK
;
A
#
# COMPACT_ATOMS: atom_id res chain seq x y z
N MET A 1 15.07 -30.57 25.17
CA MET A 1 15.87 -29.68 24.31
C MET A 1 16.38 -28.57 25.17
N SER A 2 17.68 -28.32 25.19
CA SER A 2 18.24 -27.24 25.99
C SER A 2 17.96 -25.90 25.31
N ASP A 3 17.85 -24.80 26.06
CA ASP A 3 17.66 -23.45 25.50
C ASP A 3 18.76 -23.05 24.50
N LYS A 4 19.93 -23.70 24.57
CA LYS A 4 21.01 -23.55 23.57
C LYS A 4 20.65 -24.16 22.20
N ASP A 5 19.97 -25.30 22.17
CA ASP A 5 19.59 -25.98 20.92
C ASP A 5 18.51 -25.21 20.16
N VAL A 6 17.63 -24.49 20.88
CA VAL A 6 16.60 -23.62 20.28
C VAL A 6 17.23 -22.36 19.70
N PHE A 7 18.20 -21.76 20.41
CA PHE A 7 18.87 -20.54 19.97
C PHE A 7 19.74 -20.80 18.71
N GLU A 8 20.50 -21.91 18.68
CA GLU A 8 21.32 -22.28 17.53
C GLU A 8 20.48 -22.57 16.27
N HIS A 9 19.36 -23.29 16.41
CA HIS A 9 18.44 -23.52 15.30
C HIS A 9 17.79 -22.24 14.76
N HIS A 10 17.46 -21.29 15.63
CA HIS A 10 16.86 -20.02 15.22
C HIS A 10 17.88 -19.14 14.47
N THR A 11 19.12 -19.05 14.97
CA THR A 11 20.20 -18.33 14.26
C THR A 11 20.54 -18.96 12.90
N HIS A 12 20.54 -20.29 12.79
CA HIS A 12 20.82 -20.97 11.52
C HIS A 12 19.72 -20.74 10.47
N SER A 13 18.45 -20.70 10.90
CA SER A 13 17.31 -20.38 10.03
C SER A 13 17.36 -18.93 9.52
N ILE A 14 17.71 -17.99 10.39
CA ILE A 14 17.84 -16.57 10.05
C ILE A 14 19.02 -16.33 9.10
N HIS A 15 20.19 -16.92 9.36
CA HIS A 15 21.35 -16.79 8.47
C HIS A 15 21.09 -17.38 7.07
N LYS A 16 20.41 -18.53 7.00
CA LYS A 16 20.02 -19.13 5.72
C LYS A 16 19.02 -18.26 4.95
N CYS A 17 18.14 -17.56 5.66
CA CYS A 17 17.21 -16.60 5.06
C CYS A 17 17.95 -15.38 4.48
N VAL A 18 18.85 -14.77 5.25
CA VAL A 18 19.61 -13.58 4.83
C VAL A 18 20.50 -13.88 3.61
N GLU A 19 21.23 -15.00 3.61
CA GLU A 19 22.08 -15.34 2.47
C GLU A 19 21.25 -15.65 1.20
N THR A 20 20.08 -16.26 1.36
CA THR A 20 19.15 -16.49 0.24
C THR A 20 18.66 -15.17 -0.35
N LEU A 21 18.26 -14.21 0.50
CA LEU A 21 17.84 -12.87 0.07
C LEU A 21 18.98 -12.12 -0.61
N ARG A 22 20.21 -12.26 -0.10
CA ARG A 22 21.40 -11.67 -0.70
C ARG A 22 21.57 -12.15 -2.14
N LEU A 23 21.71 -13.46 -2.33
CA LEU A 23 21.91 -14.08 -3.65
C LEU A 23 20.77 -13.77 -4.62
N GLU A 24 19.53 -13.81 -4.14
CA GLU A 24 18.36 -13.43 -4.93
C GLU A 24 18.43 -11.96 -5.37
N GLY A 25 18.66 -11.03 -4.45
CA GLY A 25 18.76 -9.61 -4.76
C GLY A 25 19.88 -9.31 -5.76
N GLU A 26 21.05 -9.95 -5.63
CA GLU A 26 22.14 -9.79 -6.61
C GLU A 26 21.75 -10.29 -8.00
N PHE A 27 21.16 -11.49 -8.08
CA PHE A 27 20.73 -12.09 -9.34
C PHE A 27 19.67 -11.24 -10.04
N ILE A 28 18.66 -10.81 -9.28
CA ILE A 28 17.56 -10.00 -9.82
C ILE A 28 18.07 -8.64 -10.27
N TYR A 29 18.93 -7.98 -9.49
CA TYR A 29 19.53 -6.70 -9.88
C TYR A 29 20.28 -6.80 -11.21
N GLU A 30 21.12 -7.82 -11.41
CA GLU A 30 21.87 -8.02 -12.66
C GLU A 30 20.94 -8.26 -13.87
N LYS A 31 19.81 -8.93 -13.64
CA LYS A 31 18.79 -9.13 -14.67
C LYS A 31 18.09 -7.82 -15.01
N LEU A 32 17.67 -7.05 -14.01
CA LEU A 32 16.90 -5.83 -14.19
C LEU A 32 17.75 -4.66 -14.71
N SER A 33 19.04 -4.60 -14.39
CA SER A 33 19.93 -3.54 -14.87
C SER A 33 19.98 -3.46 -16.40
N LYS A 34 19.72 -4.58 -17.09
CA LYS A 34 19.68 -4.68 -18.56
C LYS A 34 18.42 -4.04 -19.15
N ILE A 35 17.33 -3.94 -18.39
CA ILE A 35 16.05 -3.39 -18.84
C ILE A 35 15.77 -1.99 -18.30
N PHE A 36 16.45 -1.53 -17.24
CA PHE A 36 16.30 -0.17 -16.73
C PHE A 36 16.54 0.90 -17.80
N LYS A 37 17.45 0.64 -18.76
CA LYS A 37 17.63 1.53 -19.91
C LYS A 37 16.34 1.69 -20.71
N MET A 38 15.65 0.59 -21.04
CA MET A 38 14.38 0.63 -21.79
C MET A 38 13.29 1.38 -21.02
N TRP A 39 13.21 1.18 -19.70
CA TRP A 39 12.25 1.89 -18.86
C TRP A 39 12.57 3.39 -18.74
N ASN A 40 13.84 3.75 -18.58
CA ASN A 40 14.28 5.16 -18.54
C ASN A 40 14.05 5.87 -19.88
N GLU A 41 14.21 5.16 -21.00
CA GLU A 41 13.92 5.64 -22.36
C GLU A 41 12.41 5.61 -22.70
N LYS A 42 11.55 5.25 -21.73
CA LYS A 42 10.09 5.15 -21.89
C LYS A 42 9.63 4.20 -22.99
N LEU A 43 10.45 3.20 -23.31
CA LEU A 43 10.05 2.07 -24.15
C LEU A 43 9.16 1.10 -23.38
N LEU A 44 9.30 1.05 -22.06
CA LEU A 44 8.41 0.33 -21.16
C LEU A 44 7.62 1.35 -20.33
N CYS A 45 6.31 1.14 -20.19
CA CYS A 45 5.56 1.85 -19.17
C CYS A 45 5.79 1.24 -17.78
N ASP A 46 5.36 1.94 -16.73
CA ASP A 46 5.59 1.53 -15.34
C ASP A 46 4.93 0.18 -15.02
N GLY A 47 3.71 -0.06 -15.52
CA GLY A 47 3.03 -1.34 -15.34
C GLY A 47 3.75 -2.51 -16.02
N GLU A 48 4.34 -2.29 -17.19
CA GLU A 48 5.15 -3.31 -17.87
C GLU A 48 6.44 -3.59 -17.09
N MET A 49 7.12 -2.54 -16.63
CA MET A 49 8.33 -2.65 -15.82
C MET A 49 8.08 -3.46 -14.54
N VAL A 50 7.01 -3.15 -13.81
CA VAL A 50 6.61 -3.89 -12.60
C VAL A 50 6.24 -5.34 -12.93
N GLY A 51 5.54 -5.57 -14.04
CA GLY A 51 5.25 -6.92 -14.53
C GLY A 51 6.52 -7.73 -14.78
N ILE A 52 7.52 -7.14 -15.47
CA ILE A 52 8.81 -7.79 -15.74
C ILE A 52 9.58 -8.04 -14.43
N TYR A 53 9.58 -7.07 -13.51
CA TYR A 53 10.16 -7.20 -12.17
C TYR A 53 9.62 -8.44 -11.45
N ILE A 54 8.30 -8.58 -11.40
CA ILE A 54 7.62 -9.73 -10.80
C ILE A 54 8.01 -11.03 -11.51
N LEU A 55 8.09 -11.02 -12.85
CA LEU A 55 8.48 -12.19 -13.63
C LEU A 55 9.91 -12.65 -13.34
N CYS A 56 10.86 -11.72 -13.18
CA CYS A 56 12.23 -12.06 -12.81
C CYS A 56 12.27 -12.83 -11.47
N TYR A 57 11.54 -12.36 -10.46
CA TYR A 57 11.47 -13.04 -9.16
C TYR A 57 10.83 -14.42 -9.24
N ILE A 58 9.68 -14.56 -9.90
CA ILE A 58 9.02 -15.89 -9.96
C ILE A 58 9.79 -16.88 -10.84
N GLN A 59 10.48 -16.43 -11.89
CA GLN A 59 11.35 -17.30 -12.70
C GLN A 59 12.57 -17.74 -11.90
N TYR A 60 13.13 -16.88 -11.04
CA TYR A 60 14.20 -17.26 -10.14
C TYR A 60 13.72 -18.27 -9.07
N ARG A 61 12.60 -17.99 -8.40
CA ARG A 61 12.07 -18.83 -7.31
C ARG A 61 11.43 -20.15 -7.79
N LYS A 62 10.88 -20.17 -9.00
CA LYS A 62 10.09 -21.28 -9.59
C LYS A 62 10.37 -21.48 -11.08
N PRO A 63 11.61 -21.75 -11.50
CA PRO A 63 12.04 -21.73 -12.91
C PRO A 63 11.20 -22.63 -13.84
N ASP A 64 10.75 -23.79 -13.35
CA ASP A 64 10.02 -24.77 -14.18
C ASP A 64 8.50 -24.72 -14.03
N THR A 65 7.98 -24.03 -13.01
CA THR A 65 6.56 -24.12 -12.60
C THR A 65 5.87 -22.78 -12.40
N TRP A 66 6.55 -21.66 -12.67
CA TRP A 66 6.00 -20.32 -12.50
C TRP A 66 4.75 -20.05 -13.36
N LEU A 67 4.66 -20.61 -14.57
CA LEU A 67 3.47 -20.49 -15.43
C LEU A 67 2.49 -21.64 -15.15
N GLN A 68 1.35 -21.33 -14.54
CA GLN A 68 0.25 -22.27 -14.29
C GLN A 68 -0.75 -22.22 -15.45
N THR A 69 -1.97 -22.73 -15.26
CA THR A 69 -3.00 -22.87 -16.30
C THR A 69 -3.49 -21.52 -16.86
N LYS A 70 -4.11 -21.56 -18.05
CA LYS A 70 -4.88 -20.43 -18.57
C LYS A 70 -6.10 -20.21 -17.66
N ARG A 71 -6.45 -18.95 -17.40
CA ARG A 71 -7.62 -18.58 -16.61
C ARG A 71 -8.90 -18.93 -17.37
N THR A 72 -9.91 -19.38 -16.65
CA THR A 72 -11.27 -19.58 -17.20
C THR A 72 -11.91 -18.25 -17.60
N GLN A 73 -11.67 -17.20 -16.81
CA GLN A 73 -12.11 -15.84 -17.08
C GLN A 73 -10.88 -14.94 -17.23
N THR A 74 -10.75 -14.29 -18.38
CA THR A 74 -9.68 -13.31 -18.60
C THR A 74 -9.91 -12.06 -17.75
N LEU A 75 -8.81 -11.43 -17.31
CA LEU A 75 -8.87 -10.12 -16.67
C LEU A 75 -8.76 -8.98 -17.68
N CYS A 76 -8.23 -9.26 -18.88
CA CYS A 76 -8.11 -8.30 -19.97
C CYS A 76 -9.50 -7.86 -20.43
N THR A 77 -9.73 -6.56 -20.51
CA THR A 77 -10.96 -5.98 -21.08
C THR A 77 -10.74 -5.34 -22.45
N MET A 78 -9.50 -5.02 -22.77
CA MET A 78 -9.07 -4.54 -24.09
C MET A 78 -8.36 -5.66 -24.88
N GLU A 79 -8.32 -5.52 -26.20
CA GLU A 79 -7.43 -6.32 -27.05
C GLU A 79 -5.96 -5.99 -26.72
N ASP A 80 -5.07 -6.98 -26.90
CA ASP A 80 -3.64 -6.79 -26.65
C ASP A 80 -3.07 -5.82 -27.70
N ASP A 81 -2.72 -4.62 -27.27
CA ASP A 81 -2.21 -3.57 -28.15
C ASP A 81 -0.82 -3.95 -28.66
N SER A 82 -0.61 -3.76 -29.97
CA SER A 82 0.70 -3.79 -30.62
C SER A 82 1.76 -2.91 -29.97
N ASN A 83 1.34 -1.88 -29.21
CA ASN A 83 2.22 -0.99 -28.46
C ASN A 83 2.90 -1.66 -27.26
N PHE A 84 2.35 -2.75 -26.71
CA PHE A 84 3.03 -3.48 -25.64
C PHE A 84 4.24 -4.25 -26.16
N ILE A 85 5.32 -4.23 -25.38
CA ILE A 85 6.55 -4.93 -25.73
C ILE A 85 6.34 -6.44 -25.57
N SER A 86 6.80 -7.20 -26.57
CA SER A 86 6.78 -8.66 -26.44
C SER A 86 7.78 -9.12 -25.39
N LEU A 87 7.37 -10.02 -24.52
CA LEU A 87 8.25 -10.64 -23.52
C LEU A 87 9.39 -11.44 -24.15
N TYR A 88 9.26 -11.86 -25.41
CA TYR A 88 10.37 -12.49 -26.14
C TYR A 88 11.49 -11.52 -26.51
N ASP A 89 11.22 -10.21 -26.54
CA ASP A 89 12.20 -9.16 -26.81
C ASP A 89 12.89 -8.68 -25.52
N ILE A 90 12.41 -9.11 -24.35
CA ILE A 90 12.97 -8.76 -23.04
C ILE A 90 14.12 -9.71 -22.67
N SER A 91 15.35 -9.26 -22.88
CA SER A 91 16.57 -10.06 -22.73
C SER A 91 16.79 -10.71 -21.35
N CYS A 92 16.22 -10.15 -20.28
CA CYS A 92 16.39 -10.69 -18.93
C CYS A 92 15.48 -11.92 -18.66
N LEU A 93 14.40 -12.08 -19.40
CA LEU A 93 13.42 -13.17 -19.25
C LEU A 93 13.84 -14.40 -20.05
N GLN A 94 13.61 -15.58 -19.47
CA GLN A 94 13.94 -16.85 -20.11
C GLN A 94 12.72 -17.76 -20.15
N PHE A 95 12.45 -18.32 -21.33
CA PHE A 95 11.32 -19.21 -21.57
C PHE A 95 11.83 -20.53 -22.12
N ASN A 96 11.64 -21.62 -21.37
CA ASN A 96 11.87 -22.97 -21.86
C ASN A 96 10.82 -23.37 -22.91
N ASP A 97 11.07 -24.43 -23.66
CA ASP A 97 10.21 -24.87 -24.76
C ASP A 97 8.77 -25.16 -24.32
N LYS A 98 8.61 -25.74 -23.12
CA LYS A 98 7.29 -26.05 -22.56
C LYS A 98 6.48 -24.78 -22.33
N THR A 99 7.10 -23.73 -21.79
CA THR A 99 6.47 -22.43 -21.57
C THR A 99 6.19 -21.72 -22.89
N ARG A 100 7.15 -21.72 -23.84
CA ARG A 100 6.97 -21.10 -25.18
C ARG A 100 5.79 -21.70 -25.94
N ARG A 101 5.60 -23.01 -25.88
CA ARG A 101 4.45 -23.69 -26.52
C ARG A 101 3.08 -23.31 -25.94
N ARG A 102 3.05 -22.78 -24.72
CA ARG A 102 1.80 -22.45 -23.99
C ARG A 102 1.45 -20.97 -24.09
N LEU A 103 2.44 -20.12 -24.33
CA LEU A 103 2.27 -18.69 -24.52
C LEU A 103 1.84 -18.39 -25.97
N PRO A 104 1.16 -17.25 -26.21
CA PRO A 104 0.90 -16.80 -27.58
C PRO A 104 2.21 -16.52 -28.33
N LEU A 105 2.10 -16.31 -29.66
CA LEU A 105 3.24 -15.98 -30.52
C LEU A 105 3.96 -14.69 -30.10
N ARG A 106 3.20 -13.74 -29.55
CA ARG A 106 3.70 -12.47 -29.03
C ARG A 106 3.11 -12.25 -27.63
N PRO A 107 3.69 -12.84 -26.57
CA PRO A 107 3.22 -12.60 -25.21
C PRO A 107 3.64 -11.21 -24.76
N THR A 108 2.76 -10.53 -24.03
CA THR A 108 2.98 -9.21 -23.41
C THR A 108 2.75 -9.34 -21.89
N ILE A 109 3.12 -8.34 -21.09
CA ILE A 109 2.76 -8.34 -19.65
C ILE A 109 1.24 -8.39 -19.50
N TYR A 110 0.52 -7.57 -20.27
CA TYR A 110 -0.93 -7.50 -20.25
C TYR A 110 -1.59 -8.86 -20.51
N SER A 111 -1.25 -9.51 -21.63
CA SER A 111 -1.82 -10.82 -21.97
C SER A 111 -1.41 -11.93 -21.01
N LEU A 112 -0.18 -11.89 -20.47
CA LEU A 112 0.30 -12.89 -19.54
C LEU A 112 -0.46 -12.84 -18.20
N PHE A 113 -0.46 -11.68 -17.54
CA PHE A 113 -1.13 -11.51 -16.24
C PHE A 113 -2.65 -11.63 -16.36
N GLY A 114 -3.22 -11.20 -17.49
CA GLY A 114 -4.66 -11.25 -17.72
C GLY A 114 -5.20 -12.61 -18.11
N ASN A 115 -4.41 -13.46 -18.79
CA ASN A 115 -4.89 -14.75 -19.29
C ASN A 115 -4.35 -15.97 -18.55
N TYR A 116 -3.30 -15.85 -17.74
CA TYR A 116 -2.67 -16.99 -17.08
C TYR A 116 -2.64 -16.83 -15.57
N VAL A 117 -2.68 -17.96 -14.87
CA VAL A 117 -2.34 -18.03 -13.45
C VAL A 117 -0.82 -18.12 -13.34
N LEU A 118 -0.22 -17.29 -12.49
CA LEU A 118 1.20 -17.32 -12.19
C LEU A 118 1.38 -17.88 -10.77
N GLN A 119 2.29 -18.84 -10.61
CA GLN A 119 2.52 -19.47 -9.31
C GLN A 119 2.97 -18.41 -8.30
N THR A 120 2.46 -18.52 -7.07
CA THR A 120 2.73 -17.58 -5.95
C THR A 120 2.21 -16.16 -6.12
N ILE A 121 1.63 -15.80 -7.28
CA ILE A 121 1.07 -14.46 -7.51
C ILE A 121 -0.42 -14.44 -7.13
N PRO A 122 -0.82 -13.63 -6.13
CA PRO A 122 -2.23 -13.46 -5.80
C PRO A 122 -3.02 -12.87 -6.97
N LEU A 123 -4.28 -13.28 -7.12
CA LEU A 123 -5.19 -12.69 -8.12
C LEU A 123 -5.28 -11.15 -8.05
N PRO A 124 -5.33 -10.51 -6.85
CA PRO A 124 -5.29 -9.05 -6.73
C PRO A 124 -4.11 -8.41 -7.47
N VAL A 125 -2.91 -9.00 -7.39
CA VAL A 125 -1.72 -8.48 -8.08
C VAL A 125 -1.90 -8.53 -9.59
N SER A 126 -2.37 -9.67 -10.12
CA SER A 126 -2.60 -9.78 -11.57
C SER A 126 -3.65 -8.79 -12.06
N ARG A 127 -4.71 -8.58 -11.29
CA ARG A 127 -5.73 -7.59 -11.62
C ARG A 127 -5.15 -6.17 -11.59
N SER A 128 -4.36 -5.82 -10.58
CA SER A 128 -3.72 -4.50 -10.49
C SER A 128 -2.84 -4.20 -11.69
N ILE A 129 -2.00 -5.14 -12.11
CA ILE A 129 -1.15 -4.95 -13.30
C ILE A 129 -1.98 -4.75 -14.56
N VAL A 130 -2.99 -5.61 -14.78
CA VAL A 130 -3.86 -5.51 -15.95
C VAL A 130 -4.59 -4.17 -15.97
N ARG A 131 -5.18 -3.76 -14.85
CA ARG A 131 -5.93 -2.49 -14.74
C ARG A 131 -5.04 -1.25 -14.84
N TRP A 132 -3.78 -1.35 -14.38
CA TRP A 132 -2.80 -0.27 -14.56
C TRP A 132 -2.43 -0.06 -16.03
N LEU A 133 -2.38 -1.16 -16.80
CA LEU A 133 -2.08 -1.13 -18.23
C LEU A 133 -3.27 -0.72 -19.11
N GLU A 134 -4.48 -0.63 -18.56
CA GLU A 134 -5.70 -0.25 -19.27
C GLU A 134 -6.03 1.23 -19.01
N PRO A 135 -5.82 2.13 -20.00
CA PRO A 135 -6.03 3.56 -19.81
C PRO A 135 -7.47 3.92 -19.39
N GLU A 136 -8.44 3.12 -19.83
CA GLU A 136 -9.88 3.32 -19.58
C GLU A 136 -10.30 3.05 -18.13
N GLN A 137 -9.50 2.29 -17.36
CA GLN A 137 -9.86 1.90 -16.00
C GLN A 137 -9.52 2.97 -14.96
N HIS A 138 -8.75 3.99 -15.33
CA HIS A 138 -8.38 5.12 -14.48
C HIS A 138 -7.71 4.73 -13.14
N TRP A 139 -7.04 3.57 -13.05
CA TRP A 139 -6.24 3.21 -11.87
C TRP A 139 -4.97 4.05 -11.84
N LYS A 140 -4.96 5.06 -10.97
CA LYS A 140 -3.84 6.00 -10.80
C LYS A 140 -2.75 5.41 -9.91
N LEU A 141 -2.01 4.45 -10.45
CA LEU A 141 -0.86 3.89 -9.78
C LEU A 141 0.42 4.66 -10.13
N THR A 142 1.16 5.04 -9.09
CA THR A 142 2.42 5.77 -9.22
C THR A 142 3.57 4.86 -8.79
N LEU A 143 4.46 4.53 -9.73
CA LEU A 143 5.64 3.73 -9.46
C LEU A 143 6.71 4.57 -8.78
N MET A 144 7.18 4.12 -7.61
CA MET A 144 8.29 4.75 -6.90
C MET A 144 9.43 3.74 -6.70
N THR A 145 10.67 4.20 -6.81
CA THR A 145 11.87 3.37 -6.61
C THR A 145 12.51 3.55 -5.24
N ILE A 146 11.95 4.46 -4.45
CA ILE A 146 12.33 4.79 -3.08
C ILE A 146 11.06 4.66 -2.23
N ILE A 147 11.20 4.13 -1.02
CA ILE A 147 10.10 4.03 -0.07
C ILE A 147 9.62 5.47 0.25
N PRO A 148 8.36 5.83 -0.06
CA PRO A 148 7.85 7.16 0.20
C PRO A 148 7.75 7.43 1.70
N SER A 149 7.93 8.70 2.09
CA SER A 149 7.56 9.16 3.43
C SER A 149 6.04 9.09 3.64
N PRO A 150 5.56 8.98 4.89
CA PRO A 150 4.14 9.01 5.21
C PRO A 150 3.38 10.19 4.59
N PHE A 151 3.99 11.38 4.59
CA PHE A 151 3.40 12.58 3.97
C PHE A 151 3.30 12.50 2.45
N GLN A 152 4.28 11.87 1.77
CA GLN A 152 4.20 11.64 0.32
C GLN A 152 3.06 10.67 0.00
N VAL A 153 2.94 9.59 0.77
CA VAL A 153 1.83 8.65 0.66
C VAL A 153 0.52 9.40 0.85
N LEU A 154 0.35 10.14 1.95
CA LEU A 154 -0.85 10.93 2.24
C LEU A 154 -1.26 11.84 1.07
N ARG A 155 -0.32 12.58 0.48
CA ARG A 155 -0.56 13.45 -0.69
C ARG A 155 -1.10 12.66 -1.87
N GLN A 156 -0.48 11.54 -2.22
CA GLN A 156 -0.95 10.66 -3.30
C GLN A 156 -2.34 10.08 -3.00
N GLN A 157 -2.55 9.58 -1.78
CA GLN A 157 -3.82 8.98 -1.37
C GLN A 157 -4.99 10.00 -1.42
N SER A 158 -4.75 11.26 -1.06
CA SER A 158 -5.73 12.34 -1.16
C SER A 158 -6.15 12.69 -2.60
N GLN A 159 -5.36 12.27 -3.58
CA GLN A 159 -5.60 12.49 -5.02
C GLN A 159 -6.24 11.26 -5.69
N GLY A 160 -6.55 10.21 -4.91
CA GLY A 160 -7.04 8.93 -5.43
C GLY A 160 -5.95 8.10 -6.09
N GLU A 161 -4.69 8.37 -5.76
CA GLU A 161 -3.54 7.61 -6.25
C GLU A 161 -3.12 6.54 -5.24
N ARG A 162 -2.42 5.52 -5.75
CA ARG A 162 -1.76 4.51 -4.93
C ARG A 162 -0.32 4.34 -5.37
N VAL A 163 0.58 4.33 -4.41
CA VAL A 163 1.98 4.05 -4.65
C VAL A 163 2.19 2.54 -4.89
N VAL A 164 3.05 2.22 -5.83
CA VAL A 164 3.65 0.90 -5.97
C VAL A 164 5.15 1.07 -5.86
N THR A 165 5.75 0.47 -4.84
CA THR A 165 7.18 0.63 -4.57
C THR A 165 7.97 -0.53 -5.17
N MET A 166 8.91 -0.21 -6.05
CA MET A 166 9.82 -1.17 -6.67
C MET A 166 11.24 -0.88 -6.19
N ILE A 167 11.75 -1.73 -5.31
CA ILE A 167 13.14 -1.59 -4.84
C ILE A 167 14.08 -1.95 -6.00
N VAL A 168 14.89 -0.99 -6.43
CA VAL A 168 15.85 -1.18 -7.54
C VAL A 168 17.31 -1.12 -7.08
N GLU A 169 17.56 -0.71 -5.84
CA GLU A 169 18.89 -0.65 -5.27
C GLU A 169 19.34 -2.05 -4.83
N LYS A 170 20.50 -2.49 -5.34
CA LYS A 170 21.06 -3.81 -5.06
C LYS A 170 21.14 -4.12 -3.57
N GLU A 171 21.66 -3.19 -2.78
CA GLU A 171 21.81 -3.38 -1.33
C GLU A 171 20.45 -3.60 -0.64
N THR A 172 19.45 -2.81 -1.03
CA THR A 172 18.11 -2.90 -0.44
C THR A 172 17.35 -4.15 -0.90
N MET A 173 17.56 -4.62 -2.13
CA MET A 173 17.01 -5.90 -2.60
C MET A 173 17.52 -7.11 -1.80
N SER A 174 18.73 -7.02 -1.25
CA SER A 174 19.41 -8.10 -0.52
C SER A 174 19.07 -8.17 0.96
N LYS A 175 18.17 -7.31 1.47
CA LYS A 175 17.75 -7.27 2.88
C LYS A 175 16.23 -7.24 3.03
N LEU A 176 15.78 -7.45 4.27
CA LEU A 176 14.37 -7.20 4.62
C LEU A 176 14.10 -5.70 4.68
N ILE A 177 13.00 -5.31 4.07
CA ILE A 177 12.40 -3.98 4.10
C ILE A 177 11.50 -3.93 5.33
N MET A 178 11.73 -2.93 6.19
CA MET A 178 11.01 -2.75 7.45
C MET A 178 11.01 -4.00 8.35
N ASN A 179 12.02 -4.86 8.22
CA ASN A 179 12.15 -6.15 8.91
C ASN A 179 11.02 -7.17 8.67
N GLU A 180 10.12 -6.93 7.71
CA GLU A 180 8.94 -7.77 7.48
C GLU A 180 8.90 -8.39 6.08
N HIS A 181 9.34 -7.63 5.07
CA HIS A 181 9.15 -7.99 3.66
C HIS A 181 10.46 -8.05 2.90
N ASP A 182 10.60 -9.00 1.99
CA ASP A 182 11.61 -8.90 0.94
C ASP A 182 11.12 -7.98 -0.20
N ALA A 183 12.02 -7.59 -1.10
CA ALA A 183 11.71 -6.70 -2.22
C ALA A 183 10.62 -7.22 -3.18
N PHE A 184 10.38 -8.53 -3.20
CA PHE A 184 9.33 -9.13 -4.01
C PHE A 184 7.97 -9.07 -3.30
N SER A 185 7.90 -9.50 -2.04
CA SER A 185 6.68 -9.45 -1.24
C SER A 185 6.21 -8.03 -0.97
N PHE A 186 7.12 -7.06 -0.89
CA PHE A 186 6.79 -5.64 -0.75
C PHE A 186 5.99 -5.10 -1.94
N ILE A 187 6.46 -5.34 -3.18
CA ILE A 187 5.73 -4.87 -4.37
C ILE A 187 4.40 -5.60 -4.56
N LEU A 188 4.33 -6.89 -4.21
CA LEU A 188 3.07 -7.65 -4.24
C LEU A 188 2.06 -7.11 -3.23
N HIS A 189 2.53 -6.68 -2.05
CA HIS A 189 1.73 -6.07 -1.00
C HIS A 189 1.09 -4.75 -1.49
N ASP A 190 1.87 -3.83 -2.06
CA ASP A 190 1.37 -2.57 -2.61
C ASP A 190 0.32 -2.78 -3.72
N LEU A 191 0.56 -3.75 -4.60
CA LEU A 191 -0.39 -4.12 -5.66
C LEU A 191 -1.67 -4.77 -5.10
N CYS A 192 -1.59 -5.53 -4.02
CA CYS A 192 -2.78 -6.07 -3.35
C CYS A 192 -3.64 -4.94 -2.76
N HIS A 193 -3.01 -3.93 -2.18
CA HIS A 193 -3.71 -2.77 -1.60
C HIS A 193 -4.35 -1.90 -2.67
N SER A 194 -3.62 -1.68 -3.76
CA SER A 194 -4.14 -1.02 -4.96
C SER A 194 -5.43 -1.69 -5.44
N ASN A 195 -5.44 -3.03 -5.55
CA ASN A 195 -6.65 -3.75 -5.95
C ASN A 195 -7.81 -3.58 -4.97
N LYS A 196 -7.56 -3.62 -3.65
CA LYS A 196 -8.62 -3.42 -2.66
C LYS A 196 -9.18 -2.00 -2.73
N PHE A 197 -8.31 -1.02 -2.93
CA PHE A 197 -8.66 0.39 -2.98
C PHE A 197 -9.58 0.70 -4.17
N TYR A 198 -9.23 0.27 -5.38
CA TYR A 198 -10.03 0.61 -6.57
C TYR A 198 -11.29 -0.23 -6.78
N LEU A 199 -11.38 -1.44 -6.20
CA LEU A 199 -12.55 -2.31 -6.41
C LEU A 199 -13.75 -1.99 -5.53
N ASN A 200 -13.54 -1.35 -4.39
CA ASN A 200 -14.62 -0.96 -3.48
C ASN A 200 -14.81 0.55 -3.58
N GLN A 201 -15.75 0.99 -4.42
CA GLN A 201 -15.97 2.41 -4.72
C GLN A 201 -16.37 3.23 -3.48
N ASP A 202 -17.21 2.67 -2.62
CA ASP A 202 -17.63 3.31 -1.36
C ASP A 202 -16.41 3.55 -0.46
N ASN A 203 -15.56 2.52 -0.31
CA ASN A 203 -14.32 2.65 0.46
C ASN A 203 -13.31 3.60 -0.22
N PHE A 204 -13.26 3.63 -1.55
CA PHE A 204 -12.36 4.50 -2.31
C PHE A 204 -12.65 5.97 -1.99
N HIS A 205 -13.89 6.42 -2.19
CA HIS A 205 -14.25 7.81 -1.96
C HIS A 205 -14.11 8.18 -0.48
N GLY A 206 -14.58 7.32 0.43
CA GLY A 206 -14.41 7.55 1.87
C GLY A 206 -12.93 7.74 2.27
N GLN A 207 -12.03 6.88 1.76
CA GLN A 207 -10.60 7.00 2.05
C GLN A 207 -10.01 8.28 1.47
N VAL A 208 -10.28 8.60 0.20
CA VAL A 208 -9.79 9.83 -0.44
C VAL A 208 -10.24 11.07 0.33
N GLY A 209 -11.52 11.12 0.74
CA GLY A 209 -12.06 12.22 1.53
C GLY A 209 -11.41 12.36 2.89
N PHE A 210 -11.20 11.26 3.61
CA PHE A 210 -10.45 11.27 4.87
C PHE A 210 -9.04 11.87 4.69
N TYR A 211 -8.25 11.37 3.73
CA TYR A 211 -6.88 11.86 3.53
C TYR A 211 -6.83 13.34 3.11
N ARG A 212 -7.79 13.81 2.30
CA ARG A 212 -7.90 15.24 1.94
C ARG A 212 -8.13 16.12 3.16
N LEU A 213 -9.03 15.70 4.04
CA LEU A 213 -9.36 16.43 5.26
C LEU A 213 -8.20 16.42 6.26
N ILE A 214 -7.42 15.34 6.32
CA ILE A 214 -6.18 15.30 7.10
C ILE A 214 -5.13 16.26 6.53
N LEU A 215 -4.95 16.30 5.20
CA LEU A 215 -4.07 17.30 4.58
C LEU A 215 -4.51 18.73 4.89
N GLN A 216 -5.81 19.01 4.81
CA GLN A 216 -6.36 20.31 5.19
C GLN A 216 -6.03 20.66 6.65
N ALA A 217 -6.11 19.69 7.57
CA ALA A 217 -5.75 19.88 8.98
C ALA A 217 -4.25 20.11 9.18
N ILE A 218 -3.39 19.44 8.42
CA ILE A 218 -1.94 19.67 8.42
C ILE A 218 -1.62 21.05 7.85
N ASP A 219 -2.22 21.43 6.72
CA ASP A 219 -2.00 22.74 6.07
C ASP A 219 -2.50 23.91 6.94
N ALA A 220 -3.49 23.65 7.80
CA ALA A 220 -3.97 24.59 8.81
C ALA A 220 -3.15 24.60 10.12
N ASP A 221 -2.02 23.86 10.17
CA ASP A 221 -1.13 23.70 11.33
C ASP A 221 -1.83 23.14 12.59
N LEU A 222 -2.93 22.40 12.42
CA LEU A 222 -3.67 21.83 13.55
C LEU A 222 -2.86 20.71 14.22
N PHE A 223 -2.19 19.87 13.42
CA PHE A 223 -1.18 18.92 13.88
C PHE A 223 0.18 19.60 13.94
N SER A 224 0.30 20.62 14.80
CA SER A 224 1.49 21.49 14.85
C SER A 224 2.79 20.70 14.95
N SER A 225 3.86 21.24 14.36
CA SER A 225 5.24 20.71 14.51
C SER A 225 5.58 20.43 15.98
N LYS A 226 5.19 21.33 16.89
CA LYS A 226 5.38 21.16 18.33
C LYS A 226 4.70 19.91 18.89
N MET A 227 3.49 19.58 18.43
CA MET A 227 2.76 18.39 18.86
C MET A 227 3.49 17.11 18.43
N LEU A 228 3.91 17.05 17.16
CA LEU A 228 4.63 15.90 16.60
C LEU A 228 6.05 15.76 17.19
N GLU A 229 6.73 16.87 17.49
CA GLU A 229 8.07 16.89 18.09
C GLU A 229 8.07 16.56 19.58
N SER A 230 7.03 16.95 20.32
CA SER A 230 6.95 16.76 21.78
C SER A 230 6.55 15.34 22.18
N ASP A 231 5.90 14.58 21.29
CA ASP A 231 5.47 13.20 21.53
C ASP A 231 5.86 12.30 20.35
N SER A 232 7.05 11.72 20.44
CA SER A 232 7.58 10.81 19.41
C SER A 232 6.70 9.58 19.16
N GLN A 233 5.95 9.12 20.16
CA GLN A 233 5.04 7.99 19.99
C GLN A 233 3.82 8.43 19.19
N PHE A 234 3.23 9.58 19.51
CA PHE A 234 2.16 10.16 18.69
C PHE A 234 2.62 10.40 17.24
N SER A 235 3.85 10.89 17.03
CA SER A 235 4.38 11.07 15.67
C SER A 235 4.40 9.77 14.88
N GLN A 236 4.85 8.65 15.48
CA GLN A 236 4.87 7.35 14.82
C GLN A 236 3.47 6.80 14.54
N GLU A 237 2.56 6.94 15.51
CA GLU A 237 1.15 6.56 15.38
C GLU A 237 0.46 7.37 14.27
N PHE A 238 0.73 8.68 14.20
CA PHE A 238 0.21 9.57 13.17
C PHE A 238 0.77 9.23 11.79
N ASP A 239 2.08 9.00 11.69
CA ASP A 239 2.75 8.54 10.46
C ASP A 239 2.13 7.23 9.94
N TYR A 240 1.86 6.28 10.84
CA TYR A 240 1.16 5.05 10.49
C TYR A 240 -0.26 5.34 9.96
N CYS A 241 -1.02 6.20 10.65
CA CYS A 241 -2.39 6.56 10.26
C CYS A 241 -2.46 7.17 8.85
N ILE A 242 -1.51 8.04 8.48
CA ILE A 242 -1.54 8.76 7.19
C ILE A 242 -0.92 7.96 6.04
N SER A 243 -0.17 6.90 6.36
CA SER A 243 0.45 5.99 5.38
C SER A 243 -0.28 4.68 5.17
N ASP A 244 -1.23 4.30 6.05
CA ASP A 244 -2.05 3.10 5.87
C ASP A 244 -2.81 3.16 4.53
N MET A 245 -2.82 2.06 3.78
CA MET A 245 -3.47 1.92 2.46
C MET A 245 -4.69 0.98 2.47
N ASN A 246 -5.02 0.37 3.61
CA ASN A 246 -5.94 -0.78 3.69
C ASN A 246 -7.29 -0.52 4.33
N THR A 247 -7.47 0.64 4.92
CA THR A 247 -8.43 0.78 6.00
C THR A 247 -9.63 1.61 5.57
N TYR A 248 -10.82 1.17 5.96
CA TYR A 248 -12.06 1.92 5.79
C TYR A 248 -11.99 3.25 6.55
N CYS A 249 -12.52 4.33 5.98
CA CYS A 249 -12.35 5.70 6.48
C CYS A 249 -12.75 5.89 7.96
N VAL A 250 -13.83 5.25 8.41
CA VAL A 250 -14.24 5.32 9.82
C VAL A 250 -13.24 4.63 10.74
N HIS A 251 -12.59 3.55 10.28
CA HIS A 251 -11.52 2.90 11.05
C HIS A 251 -10.26 3.76 11.13
N LEU A 252 -9.91 4.49 10.07
CA LEU A 252 -8.82 5.48 10.11
C LEU A 252 -9.12 6.59 11.12
N LEU A 253 -10.35 7.13 11.11
CA LEU A 253 -10.76 8.14 12.09
C LEU A 253 -10.76 7.59 13.53
N LYS A 254 -11.24 6.36 13.74
CA LYS A 254 -11.18 5.69 15.04
C LYS A 254 -9.76 5.59 15.57
N TYR A 255 -8.84 5.19 14.70
CA TYR A 255 -7.43 5.06 15.03
C TYR A 255 -6.83 6.42 15.37
N LEU A 256 -7.01 7.44 14.51
CA LEU A 256 -6.55 8.80 14.77
C LEU A 256 -7.07 9.36 16.11
N LYS A 257 -8.36 9.16 16.39
CA LYS A 257 -8.98 9.60 17.65
C LYS A 257 -8.35 8.91 18.86
N ALA A 258 -8.00 7.62 18.75
CA ALA A 258 -7.26 6.90 19.79
C ALA A 258 -5.82 7.44 19.96
N CYS A 259 -5.11 7.73 18.87
CA CYS A 259 -3.78 8.35 18.92
C CYS A 259 -3.82 9.71 19.63
N LEU A 260 -4.83 10.54 19.32
CA LEU A 260 -5.06 11.83 19.98
C LEU A 260 -5.35 11.66 21.47
N LEU A 261 -6.24 10.73 21.83
CA LEU A 261 -6.55 10.42 23.22
C LEU A 261 -5.28 10.08 24.01
N PHE A 262 -4.44 9.19 23.48
CA PHE A 262 -3.20 8.78 24.13
C PHE A 262 -2.17 9.90 24.20
N HIS A 263 -2.08 10.75 23.17
CA HIS A 263 -1.25 11.95 23.20
C HIS A 263 -1.63 12.85 24.40
N PHE A 264 -2.92 13.18 24.55
CA PHE A 264 -3.38 14.04 25.65
C PHE A 264 -3.23 13.39 27.04
N LEU A 265 -3.25 12.05 27.15
CA LEU A 265 -2.86 11.38 28.40
C LEU A 265 -1.36 11.57 28.68
N ARG A 266 -0.50 11.31 27.70
CA ARG A 266 0.97 11.35 27.85
C ARG A 266 1.49 12.73 28.20
N ILE A 267 1.06 13.78 27.49
CA ILE A 267 1.56 15.15 27.74
C ILE A 267 1.15 15.69 29.12
N ASN A 268 0.12 15.11 29.74
CA ASN A 268 -0.33 15.45 31.09
C ASN A 268 0.17 14.46 32.16
N GLY A 269 1.08 13.56 31.81
CA GLY A 269 1.68 12.58 32.73
C GLY A 269 0.72 11.50 33.22
N GLN A 270 -0.40 11.30 32.54
CA GLN A 270 -1.39 10.26 32.86
C GLN A 270 -0.97 8.91 32.27
N ARG A 271 -1.40 7.83 32.92
CA ARG A 271 -1.20 6.47 32.38
C ARG A 271 -2.21 6.15 31.29
N ILE A 272 -1.86 5.23 30.39
CA ILE A 272 -2.69 4.88 29.23
C ILE A 272 -4.02 4.22 29.64
N GLU A 273 -4.05 3.57 30.80
CA GLU A 273 -5.24 2.92 31.36
C GLU A 273 -6.16 3.90 32.11
N GLU A 274 -5.72 5.14 32.32
CA GLU A 274 -6.48 6.16 33.03
C GLU A 274 -7.47 6.87 32.10
N LYS A 275 -8.55 7.40 32.70
CA LYS A 275 -9.42 8.35 32.01
C LYS A 275 -8.73 9.72 31.96
N LEU A 276 -8.99 10.50 30.91
CA LEU A 276 -8.55 11.89 30.85
C LEU A 276 -9.02 12.64 32.11
N ASN A 277 -8.11 13.36 32.76
CA ASN A 277 -8.50 14.29 33.82
C ASN A 277 -9.25 15.50 33.21
N SER A 278 -9.80 16.39 34.04
CA SER A 278 -10.60 17.52 33.54
C SER A 278 -9.83 18.46 32.60
N GLU A 279 -8.53 18.64 32.82
CA GLU A 279 -7.67 19.49 31.98
C GLU A 279 -7.37 18.82 30.63
N SER A 280 -6.93 17.56 30.65
CA SER A 280 -6.68 16.77 29.44
C SER A 280 -7.94 16.58 28.60
N GLN A 281 -9.09 16.35 29.26
CA GLN A 281 -10.40 16.24 28.60
C GLN A 281 -10.76 17.54 27.91
N TYR A 282 -10.58 18.68 28.59
CA TYR A 282 -10.85 19.98 27.99
C TYR A 282 -9.96 20.22 26.75
N MET A 283 -8.66 19.96 26.85
CA MET A 283 -7.74 20.15 25.71
C MET A 283 -8.08 19.24 24.52
N TYR A 284 -8.38 17.97 24.79
CA TYR A 284 -8.79 17.01 23.78
C TYR A 284 -10.10 17.41 23.08
N GLU A 285 -11.13 17.82 23.83
CA GLU A 285 -12.40 18.28 23.24
C GLU A 285 -12.24 19.58 22.46
N GLN A 286 -11.38 20.51 22.92
CA GLN A 286 -11.05 21.72 22.16
C GLN A 286 -10.36 21.37 20.84
N PHE A 287 -9.44 20.41 20.84
CA PHE A 287 -8.79 19.94 19.61
C PHE A 287 -9.80 19.32 18.65
N LEU A 288 -10.68 18.44 19.14
CA LEU A 288 -11.72 17.82 18.32
C LEU A 288 -12.68 18.87 17.75
N GLU A 289 -13.11 19.86 18.53
CA GLU A 289 -13.99 20.92 18.04
C GLU A 289 -13.31 21.75 16.94
N GLN A 290 -12.02 22.06 17.08
CA GLN A 290 -11.25 22.75 16.04
C GLN A 290 -11.17 21.91 14.75
N LEU A 291 -10.89 20.61 14.88
CA LEU A 291 -10.85 19.69 13.75
C LEU A 291 -12.20 19.62 13.02
N MET A 292 -13.29 19.37 13.76
CA MET A 292 -14.63 19.26 13.19
C MET A 292 -15.12 20.59 12.59
N LYS A 293 -14.74 21.72 13.18
CA LYS A 293 -15.03 23.05 12.63
C LYS A 293 -14.26 23.32 11.34
N LEU A 294 -12.98 22.96 11.28
CA LEU A 294 -12.17 23.08 10.06
C LEU A 294 -12.75 22.24 8.92
N TRP A 295 -13.26 21.07 9.26
CA TRP A 295 -13.93 20.13 8.38
C TRP A 295 -15.39 20.51 8.06
N ASN A 296 -15.91 21.60 8.64
CA ASN A 296 -17.26 22.11 8.42
C ASN A 296 -18.34 21.04 8.64
N MET A 297 -18.17 20.20 9.67
CA MET A 297 -19.13 19.16 10.03
C MET A 297 -20.41 19.77 10.62
N ASN A 298 -21.57 19.19 10.27
CA ASN A 298 -22.85 19.50 10.90
C ASN A 298 -22.99 18.83 12.28
N ASP A 299 -24.10 19.09 12.99
CA ASP A 299 -24.28 18.61 14.36
C ASP A 299 -24.35 17.08 14.46
N ASP A 300 -24.97 16.39 13.50
CA ASP A 300 -25.07 14.92 13.48
C ASP A 300 -23.70 14.27 13.23
N GLU A 301 -22.91 14.86 12.33
CA GLU A 301 -21.54 14.42 12.04
C GLU A 301 -20.62 14.64 13.25
N LYS A 302 -20.71 15.82 13.88
CA LYS A 302 -19.98 16.12 15.11
C LYS A 302 -20.31 15.13 16.21
N GLU A 303 -21.59 14.83 16.39
CA GLU A 303 -22.02 13.85 17.38
C GLU A 303 -21.47 12.45 17.07
N ALA A 304 -21.55 12.02 15.82
CA ALA A 304 -20.98 10.74 15.39
C ALA A 304 -19.46 10.65 15.66
N VAL A 305 -18.72 11.74 15.45
CA VAL A 305 -17.29 11.83 15.82
C VAL A 305 -17.10 11.75 17.34
N ARG A 306 -17.91 12.44 18.15
CA ARG A 306 -17.79 12.43 19.63
C ARG A 306 -18.11 11.06 20.22
N CYS A 307 -19.15 10.39 19.74
CA CYS A 307 -19.48 9.03 20.17
C CYS A 307 -18.47 7.99 19.68
N LEU A 308 -17.61 8.31 18.70
CA LEU A 308 -16.62 7.36 18.20
C LEU A 308 -15.70 6.87 19.32
N ASN A 309 -15.52 5.56 19.48
CA ASN A 309 -14.76 4.93 20.59
C ASN A 309 -15.41 5.08 21.99
N SER A 310 -16.67 5.49 22.10
CA SER A 310 -17.43 5.47 23.37
C SER A 310 -18.50 4.36 23.40
N ASP A 311 -19.05 4.11 24.58
CA ASP A 311 -20.17 3.18 24.77
C ASP A 311 -21.47 3.67 24.09
N GLU A 312 -21.54 4.96 23.75
CA GLU A 312 -22.67 5.58 23.05
C GLU A 312 -22.60 5.38 21.52
N PHE A 313 -21.53 4.73 21.02
CA PHE A 313 -21.33 4.51 19.59
C PHE A 313 -22.37 3.56 18.98
N ARG A 314 -23.32 4.11 18.21
CA ARG A 314 -24.29 3.34 17.43
C ARG A 314 -23.70 2.94 16.09
N ALA A 315 -23.05 1.77 16.05
CA ALA A 315 -22.24 1.33 14.91
C ALA A 315 -22.91 1.49 13.54
N LYS A 316 -24.19 1.16 13.38
CA LYS A 316 -24.88 1.29 12.08
C LYS A 316 -25.12 2.76 11.70
N GLU A 317 -25.65 3.55 12.63
CA GLU A 317 -26.05 4.95 12.41
C GLU A 317 -24.81 5.84 12.24
N HIS A 318 -23.90 5.84 13.22
CA HIS A 318 -22.73 6.71 13.23
C HIS A 318 -21.72 6.35 12.13
N CYS A 319 -21.51 5.06 11.82
CA CYS A 319 -20.64 4.71 10.67
C CYS A 319 -21.22 5.22 9.35
N THR A 320 -22.55 5.11 9.16
CA THR A 320 -23.18 5.59 7.93
C THR A 320 -23.03 7.10 7.77
N ILE A 321 -23.25 7.87 8.85
CA ILE A 321 -23.07 9.33 8.86
C ILE A 321 -21.63 9.70 8.47
N LEU A 322 -20.64 9.11 9.16
CA LEU A 322 -19.24 9.42 8.92
C LEU A 322 -18.76 8.96 7.54
N GLN A 323 -19.20 7.79 7.08
CA GLN A 323 -18.88 7.29 5.75
C GLN A 323 -19.40 8.23 4.67
N ASN A 324 -20.67 8.61 4.72
CA ASN A 324 -21.28 9.52 3.74
C ASN A 324 -20.56 10.88 3.72
N TYR A 325 -20.20 11.38 4.91
CA TYR A 325 -19.45 12.61 5.04
C TYR A 325 -18.09 12.53 4.32
N PHE A 326 -17.30 11.49 4.58
CA PHE A 326 -16.00 11.33 3.93
C PHE A 326 -16.14 11.05 2.42
N GLU A 327 -17.09 10.24 1.99
CA GLU A 327 -17.34 9.98 0.58
C GLU A 327 -17.63 11.25 -0.20
N THR A 328 -18.44 12.15 0.36
CA THR A 328 -18.77 13.45 -0.26
C THR A 328 -17.52 14.31 -0.47
N HIS A 329 -16.55 14.26 0.45
CA HIS A 329 -15.27 14.97 0.34
C HIS A 329 -14.25 14.25 -0.56
N GLY A 330 -14.46 12.96 -0.82
CA GLY A 330 -13.64 12.12 -1.68
C GLY A 330 -14.04 12.13 -3.15
N LEU A 331 -15.18 12.73 -3.51
CA LEU A 331 -15.54 12.95 -4.90
C LEU A 331 -14.48 13.88 -5.54
N LEU A 332 -13.77 13.36 -6.54
CA LEU A 332 -12.82 14.15 -7.34
C LEU A 332 -13.67 15.09 -8.22
N LYS A 333 -13.56 16.41 -8.01
CA LYS A 333 -14.23 17.41 -8.84
C LYS A 333 -13.52 17.59 -10.17
#